data_AF-A0AAD6SKM3-F1
#
_entry.id   AF-A0AAD6SKM3-F1
#
_cell.length_a   1.000
_cell.length_b   1.000
_cell.length_c   1.000
_cell.angle_alpha   90.00
_cell.angle_beta   90.00
_cell.angle_gamma   90.00
#
_symmetry.space_group_name_H-M   'P 1'
#
loop_
_entity.id
_entity.type
_entity.pdbx_description
1 polymer ?
#
loop_
_entity_poly.entity_id
_entity_poly.type
_entity_poly.pdbx_seq_one_letter_code
_entity_poly.pdbx_strand_id
1 'polypeptide(L)'
;MPEHLQLDLALITLLFALPVWHASAHEESCQNQNSLTYLEGVGRTDGEGIERTWSVLNPIAWATKEMVKGGPEGTPRAFYGY
;
A
#
# COMPACT_ATOMS: atom_id res chain seq x y z
N MET A 1 24.76 4.75 4.82
CA MET A 1 23.98 5.96 4.51
C MET A 1 24.63 7.13 5.23
N PRO A 2 24.82 8.30 4.58
CA PRO A 2 25.39 9.48 5.23
C PRO A 2 24.61 9.88 6.49
N GLU A 3 25.31 10.36 7.52
CA GLU A 3 24.73 10.68 8.85
C GLU A 3 23.56 11.66 8.76
N HIS A 4 23.65 12.69 7.91
CA HIS A 4 22.59 13.67 7.69
C HIS A 4 21.36 13.15 6.93
N LEU A 5 21.42 11.90 6.43
CA LEU A 5 20.29 11.20 5.81
C LEU A 5 19.76 10.08 6.72
N GLN A 6 20.33 9.88 7.90
CA GLN A 6 19.83 8.94 8.90
C GLN A 6 18.67 9.55 9.67
N LEU A 7 17.51 8.90 9.56
CA LEU A 7 16.36 9.23 10.39
C LEU A 7 16.60 8.69 11.81
N ASP A 8 16.52 9.56 12.80
CA ASP A 8 16.47 9.14 14.20
C ASP A 8 15.05 8.65 14.51
N LEU A 9 14.89 7.32 14.51
CA LEU A 9 13.62 6.67 14.79
C LEU A 9 13.11 6.95 16.21
N ALA A 10 13.98 7.33 17.15
CA ALA A 10 13.58 7.69 18.51
C ALA A 10 12.78 9.00 18.56
N LEU A 11 12.86 9.83 17.52
CA LEU A 11 12.12 11.10 17.40
C LEU A 11 10.84 10.97 16.57
N ILE A 12 10.57 9.80 15.98
CA ILE A 12 9.45 9.60 15.06
C ILE A 12 8.31 8.86 15.76
N THR A 13 7.11 9.43 15.73
CA THR A 13 5.89 8.73 16.11
C THR A 13 5.26 8.10 14.88
N LEU A 14 5.14 6.77 14.86
CA LEU A 14 4.46 6.05 13.79
C LEU A 14 2.96 5.95 14.08
N LEU A 15 2.16 6.34 13.10
CA LEU A 15 0.70 6.23 13.14
C LEU A 15 0.26 5.23 12.06
N PHE A 16 -0.73 4.41 12.40
CA PHE A 16 -1.29 3.40 11.50
C PHE A 16 -2.70 3.80 11.08
N ALA A 17 -3.04 3.51 9.83
CA ALA A 17 -4.32 3.86 9.24
C ALA A 17 -4.74 2.81 8.21
N LEU A 18 -6.05 2.64 8.04
CA LEU A 18 -6.61 1.78 7.00
C LEU A 18 -6.90 2.60 5.74
N PRO A 19 -6.50 2.10 4.56
CA PRO A 19 -7.02 2.61 3.29
C PRO A 19 -8.55 2.50 3.24
N VAL A 20 -9.20 3.50 2.68
CA VAL A 20 -10.68 3.63 2.74
C VAL A 20 -11.37 2.45 2.06
N TRP A 21 -10.83 1.93 0.96
CA TRP A 21 -11.43 0.82 0.21
C TRP A 21 -11.31 -0.51 0.96
N HIS A 22 -10.13 -0.80 1.50
CA HIS A 22 -9.87 -2.02 2.27
C HIS A 22 -10.49 -2.01 3.67
N ALA A 23 -10.87 -0.84 4.21
CA ALA A 23 -11.51 -0.75 5.52
C ALA A 23 -12.74 -1.66 5.63
N SER A 24 -13.53 -1.78 4.56
CA SER A 24 -14.73 -2.65 4.53
C SER A 24 -14.47 -4.14 4.79
N ALA A 25 -13.23 -4.61 4.59
CA ALA A 25 -12.83 -5.99 4.88
C ALA A 25 -12.53 -6.22 6.37
N HIS A 26 -12.49 -5.16 7.18
CA HIS A 26 -12.24 -5.22 8.62
C HIS A 26 -13.53 -5.10 9.43
N GLU A 27 -13.49 -5.53 10.69
CA GLU A 27 -14.56 -5.25 11.65
C GLU A 27 -14.69 -3.75 11.97
N GLU A 28 -15.88 -3.33 12.39
CA GLU A 28 -16.23 -1.91 12.58
C GLU A 28 -15.34 -1.19 13.61
N SER A 29 -14.96 -1.88 14.69
CA SER A 29 -13.99 -1.40 15.70
C SER A 29 -12.66 -1.02 15.06
N CYS A 30 -12.13 -1.89 14.20
CA CYS A 30 -10.87 -1.69 13.50
C CYS A 30 -10.97 -0.54 12.49
N GLN A 31 -12.08 -0.46 11.76
CA GLN A 31 -12.36 0.62 10.81
C GLN A 31 -12.36 1.98 11.49
N ASN A 32 -13.07 2.10 12.63
CA ASN A 32 -13.18 3.36 13.36
C ASN A 32 -11.85 3.79 14.00
N GLN A 33 -11.10 2.86 14.60
CA GLN A 33 -9.83 3.16 15.26
C GLN A 33 -8.73 3.60 14.29
N ASN A 34 -8.76 3.09 13.05
CA ASN A 34 -7.71 3.32 12.05
C ASN A 34 -8.21 4.16 10.87
N SER A 35 -9.35 4.84 11.02
CA SER A 35 -9.90 5.66 9.94
C SER A 35 -9.01 6.87 9.66
N LEU A 36 -8.59 7.03 8.41
CA LEU A 36 -7.88 8.22 7.93
C LEU A 36 -8.66 9.52 8.19
N THR A 37 -9.98 9.45 8.36
CA THR A 37 -10.81 10.62 8.66
C THR A 37 -10.56 11.16 10.07
N TYR A 38 -10.15 10.31 11.00
CA TYR A 38 -9.93 10.68 12.41
C TYR A 38 -8.45 10.90 12.75
N LEU A 39 -7.55 10.72 11.78
CA LEU A 39 -6.13 10.93 11.95
C LEU A 39 -5.76 12.41 11.81
N GLU A 40 -5.14 12.95 12.86
CA GLU A 40 -4.64 14.32 12.88
C GLU A 40 -3.49 14.50 11.87
N GLY A 41 -3.48 15.63 11.16
CA GLY A 41 -2.46 15.95 10.16
C GLY A 41 -2.65 15.28 8.79
N VAL A 42 -3.52 14.28 8.69
CA VAL A 42 -3.96 13.71 7.41
C VAL A 42 -5.08 14.61 6.90
N GLY A 43 -4.78 15.46 5.91
CA GLY A 43 -5.78 16.32 5.28
C GLY A 43 -6.99 15.50 4.79
N ARG A 44 -8.12 16.17 4.53
CA ARG A 44 -9.34 15.51 4.04
C ARG A 44 -9.14 15.03 2.60
N THR A 45 -8.53 13.86 2.46
CA THR A 45 -8.25 13.18 1.19
C THR A 45 -9.32 12.12 0.91
N ASP A 46 -9.38 11.63 -0.33
CA ASP A 46 -10.23 10.48 -0.69
C ASP A 46 -9.78 9.17 0.00
N GLY A 47 -8.54 9.13 0.53
CA GLY A 47 -7.96 7.96 1.16
C GLY A 47 -7.68 6.80 0.19
N GLU A 48 -7.62 7.08 -1.11
CA GLU A 48 -7.47 6.08 -2.18
C GLU A 48 -6.07 6.09 -2.82
N GLY A 49 -5.14 6.93 -2.36
CA GLY A 49 -3.84 7.11 -3.02
C GLY A 49 -3.04 5.81 -3.18
N ILE A 50 -3.03 4.97 -2.15
CA ILE A 50 -2.40 3.65 -2.20
C ILE A 50 -3.10 2.72 -3.20
N GLU A 51 -4.42 2.81 -3.34
CA GLU A 51 -5.22 1.89 -4.14
C GLU A 51 -5.16 2.26 -5.61
N ARG A 52 -5.08 3.58 -5.89
CA ARG A 52 -4.83 4.14 -7.21
C ARG A 52 -3.42 3.81 -7.69
N THR A 53 -2.44 3.82 -6.79
CA THR A 53 -1.09 3.38 -7.13
C THR A 53 -1.07 1.88 -7.41
N TRP A 54 -1.75 1.09 -6.58
CA TRP A 54 -1.82 -0.34 -6.75
C TRP A 54 -2.56 -0.74 -8.03
N SER A 55 -3.65 -0.08 -8.41
CA SER A 55 -4.38 -0.39 -9.65
C SER A 55 -3.52 -0.20 -10.91
N VAL A 56 -2.58 0.75 -10.89
CA VAL A 56 -1.62 1.01 -11.97
C VAL A 56 -0.44 0.05 -11.92
N LEU A 57 0.09 -0.25 -10.73
CA LEU A 57 1.29 -1.08 -10.58
C LEU A 57 0.99 -2.59 -10.66
N ASN A 58 -0.17 -3.03 -10.18
CA ASN A 58 -0.52 -4.45 -10.10
C ASN A 58 -0.45 -5.16 -11.48
N PRO A 59 -0.91 -4.56 -12.60
CA PRO A 59 -0.75 -5.13 -13.93
C PRO A 59 0.70 -5.31 -14.40
N ILE A 60 1.67 -4.58 -13.82
CA ILE A 60 3.09 -4.63 -14.20
C ILE A 60 3.98 -5.24 -13.11
N ALA A 61 3.43 -5.56 -11.94
CA ALA A 61 4.18 -6.07 -10.80
C ALA A 61 4.93 -7.38 -11.11
N TRP A 62 4.44 -8.16 -12.08
CA TRP A 62 5.11 -9.39 -12.55
C TRP A 62 6.44 -9.12 -13.23
N ALA A 63 6.62 -7.96 -13.88
CA ALA A 63 7.85 -7.63 -14.60
C ALA A 63 9.02 -7.36 -13.65
N THR A 64 8.74 -6.97 -12.41
CA THR A 64 9.74 -6.65 -11.38
C THR A 64 9.80 -7.67 -10.26
N LYS A 65 9.00 -8.75 -10.33
CA LYS A 65 9.03 -9.81 -9.32
C LYS A 65 10.32 -10.62 -9.48
N GLU A 66 10.94 -10.95 -8.35
CA GLU A 66 12.08 -11.86 -8.33
C GLU A 66 11.73 -13.19 -9.00
N MET A 67 12.47 -13.52 -10.06
CA MET A 67 12.33 -14.77 -10.79
C MET A 67 13.15 -15.84 -10.06
N VAL A 68 12.49 -16.64 -9.22
CA VAL A 68 13.12 -17.82 -8.60
C VAL A 68 13.49 -18.80 -9.71
N LYS A 69 14.76 -19.19 -9.78
CA LYS A 69 15.27 -20.16 -10.75
C LYS A 69 14.64 -21.54 -10.46
N GLY A 70 13.59 -21.91 -11.21
CA GLY A 70 12.90 -23.21 -11.11
C GLY A 70 11.38 -23.17 -10.88
N GLY A 71 10.73 -22.00 -10.82
CA GLY A 71 9.27 -21.88 -10.82
C GLY A 71 8.69 -21.94 -12.24
N PRO A 72 7.42 -22.36 -12.41
CA PRO A 72 6.85 -22.76 -13.71
C PRO A 72 7.02 -21.67 -14.76
N GLU A 73 7.53 -22.13 -15.88
CA GLU A 73 7.94 -21.37 -17.05
C GLU A 73 6.85 -20.42 -17.55
N GLY A 74 7.17 -19.12 -17.49
CA GLY A 74 7.00 -18.16 -18.58
C GLY A 74 5.78 -18.30 -19.50
N THR A 75 4.57 -18.12 -18.98
CA THR A 75 3.44 -17.66 -19.81
C THR A 75 2.90 -16.33 -19.27
N PRO A 76 3.13 -15.20 -19.98
CA PRO A 76 2.45 -13.95 -19.68
C PRO A 76 0.98 -14.14 -20.07
N ARG A 77 0.08 -14.31 -19.09
CA ARG A 77 -1.34 -14.23 -19.36
C ARG A 77 -1.65 -12.76 -19.61
N ALA A 78 -1.75 -12.43 -20.90
CA ALA A 78 -2.09 -11.11 -21.38
C ALA A 78 -3.37 -10.61 -20.72
N PHE A 79 -3.34 -9.32 -20.38
CA PHE A 79 -4.44 -8.38 -20.35
C PHE A 79 -5.74 -8.93 -20.95
N TYR A 80 -6.73 -9.21 -20.11
CA TYR A 80 -8.13 -9.11 -20.51
C TYR A 80 -8.86 -8.38 -19.39
N GLY A 81 -9.02 -7.08 -19.60
CA GLY A 81 -10.18 -6.35 -19.13
C GLY A 81 -11.28 -6.50 -20.19
N TYR A 82 -12.41 -7.06 -19.79
CA TYR A 82 -13.76 -6.48 -19.74
C TYR A 82 -14.63 -7.43 -18.92
#